data_AF-A0A662RL48-F1
#
_entry.id   AF-A0A662RL48-F1
#
_cell.length_a   1.000
_cell.length_b   1.000
_cell.length_c   1.000
_cell.angle_alpha   90.00
_cell.angle_beta   90.00
_cell.angle_gamma   90.00
#
_symmetry.space_group_name_H-M   'P 1'
#
loop_
_entity.id
_entity.type
_entity.pdbx_description
1 polymer ?
#
loop_
_entity_poly.entity_id
_entity_poly.type
_entity_poly.pdbx_seq_one_letter_code
_entity_poly.pdbx_strand_id
1 'polypeptide(L)'
;MKKGEGGKMAKETFPVIVKKIPLGYLKIELERSGVSITAVTDEGREESGVTILAEELSDTISALKKAEAILKEKKKVRKNEQ
;
A
#
# COMPACT_ATOMS: atom_id res chain seq x y z
N MET A 1 -14.49 29.39 -38.12
CA MET A 1 -13.69 29.14 -36.91
C MET A 1 -14.62 28.72 -35.77
N LYS A 2 -14.54 27.49 -35.28
CA LYS A 2 -15.12 27.08 -33.99
C LYS A 2 -14.03 26.33 -33.21
N LYS A 3 -13.54 26.98 -32.16
CA LYS A 3 -12.76 26.36 -31.07
C LYS A 3 -13.74 25.73 -30.08
N GLY A 4 -13.36 24.60 -29.49
CA GLY A 4 -14.10 23.89 -28.45
C GLY A 4 -14.11 22.40 -28.79
N GLU A 5 -13.70 21.47 -27.95
CA GLU A 5 -13.58 21.49 -26.49
C GLU A 5 -12.41 20.62 -26.04
N GLY A 6 -11.87 20.97 -24.88
CA GLY A 6 -10.66 20.41 -24.31
C GLY A 6 -10.66 18.90 -24.24
N GLY A 7 -9.50 18.33 -24.59
CA GLY A 7 -9.20 16.93 -24.34
C GLY A 7 -9.54 16.60 -22.89
N LYS A 8 -10.45 15.65 -22.71
CA LYS A 8 -10.58 14.92 -21.45
C LYS A 8 -9.18 14.38 -21.17
N MET A 9 -8.45 15.00 -20.24
CA MET A 9 -7.30 14.33 -19.63
C MET A 9 -7.85 13.00 -19.12
N ALA A 10 -7.47 11.91 -19.77
CA ALA A 10 -7.68 10.60 -19.21
C ALA A 10 -7.06 10.66 -17.82
N LYS A 11 -7.89 10.61 -16.78
CA LYS A 11 -7.39 10.44 -15.41
C LYS A 11 -6.58 9.16 -15.48
N GLU A 12 -5.25 9.26 -15.37
CA GLU A 12 -4.37 8.11 -15.31
C GLU A 12 -4.87 7.26 -14.14
N THR A 13 -5.62 6.20 -14.46
CA THR A 13 -6.12 5.27 -13.45
C THR A 13 -4.95 4.39 -13.08
N PHE A 14 -4.33 4.73 -11.96
CA PHE A 14 -3.34 3.89 -11.34
C PHE A 14 -3.98 2.58 -10.84
N PRO A 15 -3.24 1.46 -10.88
CA PRO A 15 -3.76 0.21 -10.35
C PRO A 15 -3.99 0.33 -8.84
N VAL A 16 -5.08 -0.28 -8.36
CA VAL A 16 -5.36 -0.45 -6.92
C VAL A 16 -5.17 -1.92 -6.58
N ILE A 17 -4.35 -2.21 -5.58
CA ILE A 17 -4.12 -3.58 -5.11
C ILE A 17 -4.91 -3.80 -3.83
N VAL A 18 -5.67 -4.90 -3.77
CA VAL A 18 -6.46 -5.28 -2.60
C VAL A 18 -5.94 -6.58 -1.99
N LYS A 19 -5.66 -6.57 -0.69
CA LYS A 19 -5.15 -7.74 0.05
C LYS A 19 -6.04 -8.05 1.25
N LYS A 20 -6.71 -9.20 1.25
CA LYS A 20 -7.52 -9.65 2.40
C LYS A 20 -6.67 -9.84 3.66
N ILE A 21 -7.23 -9.41 4.80
CA ILE A 21 -6.72 -9.60 6.15
C ILE A 21 -7.85 -10.14 7.04
N PRO A 22 -7.59 -10.67 8.26
CA PRO A 22 -8.61 -11.35 9.06
C PRO A 22 -9.87 -10.54 9.41
N LEU A 23 -9.82 -9.20 9.34
CA LEU A 23 -10.93 -8.30 9.69
C LEU A 23 -11.29 -7.32 8.55
N GLY A 24 -10.97 -7.68 7.30
CA GLY A 24 -11.22 -6.83 6.13
C GLY A 24 -10.16 -6.96 5.04
N TYR A 25 -9.68 -5.84 4.52
CA TYR A 25 -8.65 -5.80 3.49
C TYR A 25 -7.74 -4.58 3.60
N LEU A 26 -6.53 -4.70 3.07
CA LEU A 26 -5.66 -3.56 2.77
C LEU A 26 -5.94 -3.11 1.35
N LYS A 27 -6.23 -1.81 1.18
CA LYS A 27 -6.33 -1.12 -0.10
C LYS A 27 -5.02 -0.37 -0.33
N ILE A 28 -4.33 -0.69 -1.42
CA ILE A 28 -3.06 -0.06 -1.80
C ILE A 28 -3.31 0.73 -3.06
N GLU A 29 -3.20 2.06 -2.96
CA GLU A 29 -3.43 2.99 -4.05
C GLU A 29 -2.10 3.58 -4.50
N LEU A 30 -1.83 3.51 -5.80
CA LEU A 30 -0.67 4.11 -6.41
C LEU A 30 -1.06 5.49 -6.93
N GLU A 31 -0.23 6.49 -6.64
CA GLU A 31 -0.40 7.86 -7.12
C GLU A 31 0.93 8.39 -7.64
N ARG A 32 0.92 9.50 -8.38
CA ARG A 32 2.16 10.18 -8.79
C ARG A 32 3.00 10.62 -7.59
N SER A 33 2.35 10.96 -6.49
CA SER A 33 2.96 11.41 -5.24
C SER A 33 3.58 10.26 -4.42
N GLY A 34 3.16 9.02 -4.64
CA GLY A 34 3.60 7.89 -3.82
C GLY A 34 2.61 6.73 -3.77
N VAL A 35 2.64 5.99 -2.66
CA VAL A 35 1.78 4.82 -2.42
C VAL A 35 1.04 5.01 -1.10
N SER A 36 -0.28 4.86 -1.12
CA SER A 36 -1.11 4.84 0.09
C SER A 36 -1.56 3.41 0.40
N ILE A 37 -1.49 3.02 1.67
CA ILE A 37 -1.95 1.72 2.16
C ILE A 37 -2.96 1.97 3.27
N THR A 38 -4.22 1.63 3.05
CA THR A 38 -5.31 1.84 4.01
C THR A 38 -5.93 0.51 4.41
N ALA A 39 -6.13 0.30 5.72
CA ALA A 39 -6.92 -0.82 6.23
C ALA A 39 -8.41 -0.47 6.17
N VAL A 40 -9.18 -1.33 5.51
CA VAL A 40 -10.63 -1.22 5.36
C VAL A 40 -11.28 -2.43 6.00
N THR A 41 -12.25 -2.21 6.87
CA THR A 41 -13.00 -3.28 7.54
C THR A 41 -13.95 -3.99 6.56
N ASP A 42 -14.47 -5.16 6.95
CA ASP A 42 -15.50 -5.86 6.15
C ASP A 42 -16.80 -5.05 6.00
N GLU A 43 -17.06 -4.11 6.92
CA GLU A 43 -18.16 -3.15 6.83
C GLU A 43 -17.87 -1.98 5.87
N GLY A 44 -16.68 -1.94 5.27
CA GLY A 44 -16.26 -0.89 4.35
C GLY A 44 -15.75 0.38 5.02
N ARG A 45 -15.46 0.37 6.33
CA ARG A 45 -14.93 1.54 7.04
C ARG A 45 -13.42 1.60 6.90
N GLU A 46 -12.90 2.78 6.57
CA GLU A 46 -11.46 3.06 6.58
C GLU A 46 -11.03 3.41 8.01
N GLU A 47 -10.09 2.63 8.57
CA GLU A 47 -9.67 2.80 9.97
C GLU A 47 -8.35 3.55 10.08
N SER A 48 -7.31 3.05 9.40
CA SER A 48 -5.95 3.55 9.53
C SER A 48 -5.18 3.33 8.25
N GLY A 49 -4.39 4.31 7.84
CA GLY A 49 -3.59 4.26 6.63
C GLY A 49 -2.23 4.91 6.80
N VAL A 50 -1.31 4.50 5.92
CA VAL A 50 0.01 5.12 5.79
C VAL A 50 0.21 5.52 4.34
N THR A 51 0.76 6.70 4.13
CA THR A 51 1.19 7.16 2.81
C THR A 51 2.71 7.23 2.79
N ILE A 52 3.30 6.63 1.76
CA ILE A 52 4.74 6.62 1.52
C ILE A 52 4.97 7.47 0.28
N LEU A 53 5.71 8.56 0.43
CA LEU A 53 6.01 9.43 -0.71
C LEU A 53 6.95 8.74 -1.70
N ALA A 54 6.85 9.09 -2.98
CA ALA A 54 7.66 8.48 -4.03
C ALA A 54 9.17 8.60 -3.77
N GLU A 55 9.61 9.70 -3.18
CA GLU A 55 11.02 9.92 -2.80
C GLU A 55 11.50 9.01 -1.66
N GLU A 56 10.59 8.56 -0.79
CA GLU A 56 10.88 7.73 0.39
C GLU A 56 10.72 6.23 0.11
N LEU A 57 10.22 5.87 -1.08
CA LEU A 57 9.75 4.51 -1.38
C LEU A 57 10.89 3.48 -1.32
N SER A 58 12.06 3.83 -1.86
CA SER A 58 13.23 2.94 -1.86
C SER A 58 13.70 2.63 -0.44
N ASP A 59 13.82 3.65 0.40
CA ASP A 59 14.29 3.52 1.77
C ASP A 59 13.27 2.76 2.63
N THR A 60 11.99 3.05 2.43
CA THR A 60 10.89 2.33 3.10
C THR A 60 10.90 0.85 2.74
N ILE A 61 11.07 0.49 1.47
CA ILE A 61 11.18 -0.92 1.04
C ILE A 61 12.39 -1.60 1.69
N SER A 62 13.53 -0.92 1.77
CA SER A 62 14.74 -1.44 2.41
C SER A 62 14.51 -1.73 3.90
N ALA A 63 13.87 -0.80 4.62
CA ALA A 63 13.53 -0.97 6.03
C ALA A 63 12.55 -2.14 6.24
N LEU A 64 11.51 -2.25 5.42
CA LEU A 64 10.53 -3.34 5.50
C LEU A 64 11.17 -4.72 5.28
N LYS A 65 12.09 -4.86 4.31
CA LYS A 65 12.83 -6.11 4.09
C LYS A 65 13.68 -6.51 5.31
N LYS A 66 14.36 -5.55 5.94
CA LYS A 66 15.13 -5.79 7.17
C LYS A 66 14.22 -6.24 8.32
N ALA A 67 13.08 -5.57 8.50
CA ALA A 67 12.10 -5.95 9.52
C ALA A 67 11.55 -7.36 9.29
N GLU A 68 11.23 -7.73 8.04
CA GLU A 68 10.77 -9.07 7.68
C GLU A 68 11.81 -10.15 8.04
N ALA A 69 13.09 -9.92 7.75
CA ALA A 69 14.17 -10.83 8.08
C ALA A 69 14.25 -11.10 9.59
N ILE A 70 14.23 -10.04 10.40
CA ILE A 70 14.27 -10.13 11.88
C ILE A 70 13.07 -10.92 12.42
N LEU A 71 11.87 -10.66 11.89
CA LEU A 71 10.66 -11.37 12.32
C LEU A 71 10.70 -12.86 11.96
N LYS A 72 11.23 -13.21 10.77
CA LYS A 72 11.41 -14.61 10.36
C LYS A 72 12.39 -15.35 11.27
N GLU A 73 13.50 -14.73 11.66
CA GLU A 73 14.46 -15.32 12.60
C GLU A 73 13.83 -15.55 13.98
N LYS A 74 13.13 -14.56 14.54
CA LYS A 74 12.43 -14.70 15.82
C LYS A 74 11.39 -15.83 15.80
N LYS A 75 10.71 -16.04 14.67
CA LYS A 75 9.74 -17.14 14.52
C LYS A 75 10.41 -18.51 14.49
N LYS A 76 11.63 -18.62 13.94
CA LYS A 76 12.41 -19.87 13.95
C LYS A 76 12.88 -20.23 15.36
N VAL A 77 13.37 -19.26 16.12
CA VAL A 77 13.81 -19.47 17.52
C VAL A 77 12.66 -20.03 18.36
N ARG A 78 11.47 -19.42 18.29
CA ARG A 78 10.28 -19.90 19.03
C ARG A 78 9.81 -21.32 18.67
N LYS A 79 10.16 -21.84 17.49
CA LYS A 79 9.83 -23.22 17.08
C LYS A 79 10.81 -24.26 17.62
N ASN A 80 12.02 -23.85 18.04
CA ASN A 80 13.04 -24.75 18.57
C ASN A 80 13.02 -24.82 20.11
N GLU A 81 12.22 -23.98 20.78
CA GLU A 81 12.00 -23.98 22.23
C GLU A 81 10.75 -24.79 22.65
N GLN A 82 10.02 -25.38 21.68
CA GLN A 82 8.90 -26.30 21.89
C GLN A 82 9.30 -27.72 21.48
#